data_AF-A0A7C1QRN5-F1
#
_entry.id   AF-A0A7C1QRN5-F1
#
_cell.length_a   1.000
_cell.length_b   1.000
_cell.length_c   1.000
_cell.angle_alpha   90.00
_cell.angle_beta   90.00
_cell.angle_gamma   90.00
#
_symmetry.space_group_name_H-M   'P 1'
#
loop_
_entity.id
_entity.type
_entity.pdbx_description
1 polymer ?
#
loop_
_entity_poly.entity_id
_entity_poly.type
_entity_poly.pdbx_seq_one_letter_code
_entity_poly.pdbx_strand_id
1 'polypeptide(L)' 'PYVSLPNLLAKQPLVPELLQDDATPESLGSAVLERLENQQERDRLIEAFTELHHTLRQDADEKAAQAISRLLEERAR' A
#
# COMPACT_ATOMS: atom_id res chain seq x y z
N PRO A 1 9.96 -10.50 3.70
CA PRO A 1 8.50 -10.23 3.66
C PRO A 1 8.25 -8.83 4.22
N TYR A 2 7.40 -8.03 3.57
CA TYR A 2 7.02 -6.70 4.06
C TYR A 2 5.84 -6.81 5.03
N VAL A 3 5.67 -5.82 5.90
CA VAL A 3 4.55 -5.75 6.85
C VAL A 3 3.53 -4.69 6.43
N SER A 4 3.99 -3.54 5.97
CA SER A 4 3.11 -2.44 5.59
C SER A 4 2.43 -2.70 4.25
N LEU A 5 1.17 -2.26 4.13
CA LEU A 5 0.40 -2.42 2.90
C LEU A 5 1.08 -1.80 1.66
N PRO A 6 1.68 -0.59 1.72
CA PRO A 6 2.35 -0.02 0.55
C PRO A 6 3.50 -0.89 0.04
N ASN A 7 4.36 -1.38 0.94
CA ASN A 7 5.51 -2.20 0.55
C ASN A 7 5.09 -3.59 0.06
N LEU A 8 4.06 -4.18 0.69
CA LEU A 8 3.48 -5.46 0.25
C LEU A 8 2.94 -5.37 -1.18
N LEU A 9 2.19 -4.32 -1.49
CA LEU A 9 1.59 -4.12 -2.81
C LEU A 9 2.65 -3.76 -3.86
N ALA A 10 3.61 -2.91 -3.50
CA ALA A 10 4.70 -2.52 -4.38
C ALA A 10 5.76 -3.63 -4.58
N LYS A 11 5.78 -4.63 -3.69
CA LYS A 11 6.82 -5.67 -3.60
C LYS A 11 8.24 -5.09 -3.49
N GLN A 12 8.36 -3.92 -2.88
CA GLN A 12 9.60 -3.19 -2.68
C GLN A 12 9.50 -2.35 -1.39
N PRO A 13 10.62 -1.98 -0.74
CA PRO A 13 10.59 -1.13 0.45
C PRO A 13 10.36 0.32 0.03
N LEU A 14 9.10 0.66 -0.26
CA LEU A 14 8.69 1.99 -0.68
C LEU A 14 8.79 2.99 0.48
N VAL A 15 8.44 2.56 1.70
CA VAL A 15 8.63 3.32 2.94
C VAL A 15 9.34 2.48 4.01
N PRO A 16 10.06 3.09 4.97
CA PRO A 16 10.68 2.36 6.07
C PRO A 16 9.61 1.72 6.96
N GLU A 17 9.88 0.49 7.37
CA GLU A 17 9.06 -0.25 8.35
C GLU A 17 9.83 -0.32 9.66
N LEU A 18 9.78 0.77 10.43
CA LEU A 18 10.37 0.85 11.77
C LEU A 18 9.44 0.16 12.76
N LEU A 19 9.73 -1.11 13.10
CA LEU A 19 8.86 -1.96 13.90
C LEU A 19 9.52 -2.35 15.23
N GLN A 20 8.70 -2.50 16.27
CA GLN A 20 9.15 -2.93 17.60
C GLN A 20 10.30 -2.06 18.10
N ASP A 21 11.46 -2.66 18.39
CA ASP A 21 12.62 -1.96 18.92
C ASP A 21 13.21 -0.93 17.94
N ASP A 22 12.92 -1.03 16.63
CA ASP A 22 13.36 -0.05 15.63
C ASP A 22 12.49 1.22 15.62
N ALA A 23 11.30 1.20 16.25
CA ALA A 23 10.35 2.31 16.31
C ALA A 23 10.74 3.35 17.40
N THR A 24 12.01 3.77 17.41
CA THR A 24 12.52 4.76 18.36
C THR A 24 12.21 6.19 17.91
N PRO A 25 12.18 7.18 18.82
CA PRO A 25 11.98 8.58 18.47
C PRO A 25 12.97 9.09 17.43
N GLU A 26 14.24 8.69 17.52
CA GLU A 26 15.31 9.10 16.62
C GLU A 26 15.10 8.54 15.21
N SER A 27 14.79 7.24 15.12
CA SER A 27 14.53 6.55 13.84
C SER A 27 13.29 7.12 13.16
N LEU A 28 12.20 7.30 13.92
CA LEU A 28 10.97 7.89 13.42
C LEU A 28 11.17 9.35 13.00
N GLY A 29 11.85 10.15 13.82
CA GLY A 29 12.14 11.55 13.54
C GLY A 29 12.96 11.72 12.26
N SER A 30 14.04 10.95 12.11
CA SER A 30 14.84 10.95 10.89
C SER A 30 14.02 10.53 9.67
N ALA A 31 13.22 9.47 9.79
CA ALA A 31 12.38 9.00 8.69
C ALA A 31 11.31 10.04 8.30
N VAL A 32 10.72 10.75 9.25
CA VAL A 32 9.74 11.81 8.97
C VAL A 32 10.41 13.03 8.33
N LEU A 33 11.54 13.48 8.86
CA LEU A 33 12.29 14.63 8.33
C LEU A 33 12.73 14.38 6.89
N GLU A 34 13.19 13.17 6.56
CA GLU A 34 13.51 12.81 5.17
C GLU A 34 12.32 13.10 4.25
N ARG A 35 11.08 12.77 4.66
CA ARG A 35 9.90 13.05 3.83
C ARG A 35 9.51 14.52 3.86
N LEU A 36 9.72 15.24 4.95
CA LEU A 36 9.35 16.65 5.04
C LEU A 36 10.34 17.57 4.32
N GLU A 37 11.61 17.20 4.27
CA GLU A 37 12.69 18.07 3.77
C GLU A 37 13.16 17.67 2.37
N ASN A 38 13.15 16.38 2.02
CA ASN A 38 13.56 15.91 0.70
C ASN A 38 12.40 15.92 -0.30
N GLN A 39 12.37 16.95 -1.16
CA GLN A 39 11.36 17.07 -2.23
C GLN A 39 11.42 15.91 -3.24
N GLN A 40 12.61 15.45 -3.60
CA GLN A 40 12.77 14.37 -4.58
C GLN A 40 12.17 13.06 -4.07
N GLU A 41 12.42 12.73 -2.79
CA GLU A 41 11.85 11.54 -2.17
C GLU A 41 10.31 11.65 -2.04
N ARG A 42 9.79 12.85 -1.72
CA ARG A 42 8.33 13.06 -1.74
C ARG A 42 7.72 12.81 -3.10
N ASP A 43 8.31 13.38 -4.15
CA ASP A 43 7.75 13.28 -5.50
C ASP A 43 7.74 11.82 -5.96
N ARG A 44 8.84 11.09 -5.70
CA ARG A 44 8.91 9.64 -5.94
C ARG A 44 7.81 8.87 -5.20
N LEU A 45 7.57 9.17 -3.92
CA LEU A 45 6.53 8.50 -3.13
C LEU A 45 5.13 8.84 -3.62
N ILE A 46 4.88 10.09 -4.00
CA ILE A 46 3.60 10.53 -4.57
C ILE A 46 3.31 9.79 -5.87
N GLU A 47 4.30 9.69 -6.76
CA GLU A 47 4.17 8.95 -8.02
C GLU A 47 3.83 7.48 -7.75
N ALA A 48 4.65 6.79 -6.95
CA ALA A 48 4.46 5.37 -6.64
C ALA A 48 3.12 5.09 -5.95
N PHE A 49 2.69 5.93 -4.99
CA PHE A 49 1.38 5.76 -4.35
C PHE A 49 0.22 6.06 -5.28
N THR A 50 0.39 6.98 -6.23
CA THR A 50 -0.62 7.28 -7.26
C THR A 50 -0.82 6.10 -8.20
N GLU A 51 0.27 5.46 -8.64
CA GLU A 51 0.21 4.24 -9.45
C GLU A 51 -0.47 3.09 -8.71
N LEU A 52 -0.13 2.88 -7.43
CA LEU A 52 -0.79 1.89 -6.58
C LEU A 52 -2.28 2.19 -6.42
N HIS A 53 -2.64 3.46 -6.16
CA HIS A 53 -4.02 3.88 -6.03
C HIS A 53 -4.84 3.55 -7.29
N HIS A 54 -4.32 3.90 -8.47
CA HIS A 54 -4.99 3.59 -9.73
C HIS A 54 -5.11 2.08 -9.98
N THR A 55 -4.09 1.31 -9.61
CA THR A 55 -4.13 -0.16 -9.73
C THR A 55 -5.19 -0.80 -8.85
N LEU A 56 -5.38 -0.28 -7.63
CA LEU A 56 -6.36 -0.77 -6.66
C LEU A 56 -7.79 -0.29 -6.94
N ARG A 57 -7.96 0.79 -7.70
CA ARG A 57 -9.27 1.35 -8.06
C ARG A 57 -9.97 0.45 -9.08
N GLN A 58 -10.65 -0.57 -8.56
CA GLN A 58 -11.18 -1.67 -9.36
C GLN A 58 -12.69 -1.94 -9.13
N ASP A 59 -13.47 -0.94 -8.72
CA ASP A 59 -14.92 -1.11 -8.45
C ASP A 59 -15.19 -2.33 -7.57
N ALA A 60 -14.54 -2.35 -6.39
CA ALA A 60 -14.46 -3.52 -5.53
C ALA A 60 -15.82 -4.12 -5.16
N ASP A 61 -16.82 -3.27 -4.93
CA ASP A 61 -18.19 -3.70 -4.60
C ASP A 61 -18.83 -4.47 -5.76
N GLU A 62 -18.72 -3.95 -6.99
CA GLU A 62 -19.24 -4.60 -8.20
C GLU A 62 -18.52 -5.93 -8.45
N LYS A 63 -17.19 -5.95 -8.33
CA LYS A 63 -16.42 -7.19 -8.47
C LYS A 63 -16.81 -8.24 -7.42
N ALA A 64 -17.06 -7.82 -6.18
CA ALA A 64 -17.50 -8.71 -5.12
C ALA A 64 -18.90 -9.27 -5.40
N ALA A 65 -19.85 -8.43 -5.79
CA ALA A 65 -21.20 -8.84 -6.17
C ALA A 65 -21.18 -9.85 -7.33
N GLN A 66 -20.40 -9.56 -8.39
CA GLN A 66 -20.23 -10.46 -9.54
C GLN A 66 -19.59 -11.80 -9.14
N ALA A 67 -18.62 -11.80 -8.22
CA ALA A 67 -18.00 -13.03 -7.74
C ALA A 67 -18.99 -13.90 -6.96
N ILE A 68 -19.81 -13.28 -6.10
CA ILE A 68 -20.85 -13.99 -5.34
C ILE A 68 -21.94 -14.53 -6.25
N SER A 69 -22.43 -13.74 -7.21
CA SER A 69 -23.46 -14.17 -8.17
C SER A 69 -22.99 -15.41 -8.96
N ARG A 70 -21.76 -15.37 -9.48
CA ARG A 70 -21.16 -16.51 -10.20
C ARG A 70 -21.09 -17.77 -9.33
N LEU A 71 -20.67 -17.66 -8.07
CA LEU A 71 -20.61 -18.80 -7.16
C LEU A 71 -22.00 -19.42 -6.90
N LEU A 72 -23.05 -18.61 -6.82
CA LEU A 72 -24.42 -19.09 -6.66
C LEU A 72 -24.93 -19.81 -7.91
N GLU A 73 -24.67 -19.25 -9.09
CA GLU A 73 -25.04 -19.87 -10.38
C GLU A 73 -24.35 -21.22 -10.60
N GLU A 74 -23.06 -21.33 -10.25
CA GLU A 74 -22.29 -22.58 -10.33
C GLU A 74 -22.86 -23.67 -9.42
N ARG A 75 -23.36 -23.31 -8.24
CA ARG A 75 -23.96 -24.26 -7.29
C ARG A 75 -25.39 -24.66 -7.62
N ALA A 76 -26.09 -23.88 -8.45
CA ALA A 76 -27.45 -24.15 -8.87
C ALA A 76 -27.56 -25.05 -10.11
N ARG A 77 -26.43 -25.29 -10.79
CA ARG A 77 -26.29 -26.25 -11.90
C ARG A 77 -25.94 -27.64 -11.37
#